data_AF-A0A7X5I7P5-F1
#
_entry.id   AF-A0A7X5I7P5-F1
#
_cell.length_a   1.000
_cell.length_b   1.000
_cell.length_c   1.000
_cell.angle_alpha   90.00
_cell.angle_beta   90.00
_cell.angle_gamma   90.00
#
_symmetry.space_group_name_H-M   'P 1'
#
loop_
_entity.id
_entity.type
_entity.pdbx_description
1 polymer ?
#
loop_
_entity_poly.entity_id
_entity_poly.type
_entity_poly.pdbx_seq_one_letter_code
_entity_poly.pdbx_strand_id
1 'polypeptide(L)'
;MTFMNNMKRSAQRIFWLITLMFFLILASMAKLAFIDRQEISSSSYNPRLNYADSSVKRGNIRDSNGDILVESTENGNRKYNRSRMAAHITGYSSKGKTGVEAAENFELQTPHNEVLQRISSIFTGKAIQGNDVVLTVDMDIQSVAGDILGNKKGAVVVIEPSTGRILALQAYPDFDPNTVAENWETLKNDEKSPLVNRATQGLYPPGSTFKVITALAALEYYSDWQEFTYECTGEAVFENKVIHCYNNKMHGTVDMKKAIATSCNCYFAELAKRVGAENIRKKAEDFYFNKEYHFLLAHNISQVALQKKSEENEIVETAIGQGKTLATPLHMAMIASAIANDGIMMKPYIVDHIQYYNGDISKTTVPEKLEQVISIEEANTITDMMISCVLEGTGTAAQIYGIEVAGKTGTAENATGSDHSWFIGFAPAENPKVAIAVMIENANQGGSATPIAGKVLQAALQKYQ
;
A
#
# COMPACT_ATOMS: atom_id res chain seq x y z
N MET A 1 73.68 14.01 2.41
CA MET A 1 72.61 13.90 3.43
C MET A 1 71.21 14.19 2.91
N THR A 2 71.03 15.15 1.99
CA THR A 2 69.71 15.60 1.48
C THR A 2 68.94 14.53 0.69
N PHE A 3 69.63 13.69 -0.09
CA PHE A 3 69.00 12.63 -0.88
C PHE A 3 68.35 11.53 -0.01
N MET A 4 69.04 11.09 1.05
CA MET A 4 68.54 10.09 2.01
C MET A 4 67.34 10.58 2.81
N ASN A 5 67.28 11.87 3.16
CA ASN A 5 66.14 12.46 3.86
C ASN A 5 64.90 12.59 2.97
N ASN A 6 65.08 12.91 1.68
CA ASN A 6 63.99 12.93 0.71
C ASN A 6 63.44 11.53 0.45
N MET A 7 64.32 10.52 0.34
CA MET A 7 63.91 9.11 0.25
C MET A 7 63.10 8.64 1.47
N LYS A 8 63.55 8.97 2.70
CA LYS A 8 62.80 8.62 3.92
C LYS A 8 61.43 9.29 3.97
N ARG A 9 61.33 10.57 3.59
CA ARG A 9 60.05 11.29 3.52
C ARG A 9 59.13 10.71 2.45
N SER A 10 59.66 10.33 1.29
CA SER A 10 58.87 9.66 0.24
C SER A 10 58.40 8.28 0.68
N ALA A 11 59.26 7.48 1.32
CA ALA A 11 58.88 6.18 1.87
C ALA A 11 57.81 6.28 2.96
N GLN A 12 57.91 7.27 3.85
CA GLN A 12 56.89 7.55 4.86
C GLN A 12 55.56 7.97 4.24
N ARG A 13 55.57 8.80 3.20
CA ARG A 13 54.35 9.19 2.47
C ARG A 13 53.69 7.99 1.81
N ILE A 14 54.47 7.12 1.16
CA ILE A 14 53.96 5.89 0.55
C ILE A 14 53.38 4.96 1.62
N PHE A 15 54.07 4.77 2.75
CA PHE A 15 53.59 3.95 3.86
C PHE A 15 52.24 4.45 4.40
N TRP A 16 52.11 5.76 4.65
CA TRP A 16 50.85 6.34 5.12
C TRP A 16 49.73 6.24 4.09
N LEU A 17 50.05 6.37 2.79
CA LEU A 17 49.09 6.24 1.71
C LEU A 17 48.58 4.80 1.58
N ILE A 18 49.47 3.80 1.65
CA ILE A 18 49.09 2.37 1.68
C ILE A 18 48.27 2.04 2.94
N THR A 19 48.66 2.58 4.09
CA THR A 19 47.95 2.38 5.36
C THR A 19 46.53 2.95 5.27
N LEU A 20 46.38 4.16 4.72
CA LEU A 20 45.07 4.78 4.48
C LEU A 20 44.21 3.93 3.54
N MET A 21 44.76 3.46 2.42
CA MET A 21 44.04 2.57 1.49
C MET A 21 43.60 1.27 2.17
N PHE A 22 44.45 0.68 3.01
CA PHE A 22 44.12 -0.52 3.76
C PHE A 22 42.93 -0.28 4.72
N PHE A 23 42.93 0.83 5.47
CA PHE A 23 41.80 1.17 6.33
C PHE A 23 40.53 1.52 5.56
N LEU A 24 40.63 2.15 4.38
CA LEU A 24 39.47 2.38 3.51
C LEU A 24 38.87 1.08 2.99
N ILE A 25 39.70 0.09 2.64
CA ILE A 25 39.23 -1.25 2.25
C ILE A 25 38.60 -1.96 3.46
N LEU A 26 39.20 -1.89 4.65
CA LEU A 26 38.59 -2.46 5.86
C LEU A 26 37.24 -1.81 6.19
N ALA A 27 37.14 -0.49 6.05
CA ALA A 27 35.89 0.23 6.27
C ALA A 27 34.84 -0.14 5.22
N SER A 28 35.22 -0.31 3.94
CA SER A 28 34.29 -0.76 2.91
C SER A 28 33.85 -2.21 3.15
N MET A 29 34.75 -3.10 3.57
CA MET A 29 34.41 -4.48 3.95
C MET A 29 33.50 -4.52 5.17
N ALA A 30 33.76 -3.69 6.19
CA ALA A 30 32.91 -3.59 7.37
C ALA A 30 31.51 -3.05 7.00
N LYS A 31 31.44 -2.04 6.12
CA LYS A 31 30.17 -1.56 5.58
C LYS A 31 29.41 -2.68 4.87
N LEU A 32 30.07 -3.44 3.99
CA LEU A 32 29.46 -4.57 3.29
C LEU A 32 29.02 -5.69 4.24
N ALA A 33 29.79 -5.95 5.31
CA ALA A 33 29.54 -7.05 6.25
C ALA A 33 28.45 -6.73 7.29
N PHE A 34 28.31 -5.46 7.70
CA PHE A 34 27.44 -5.07 8.81
C PHE A 34 26.27 -4.18 8.40
N ILE A 35 26.41 -3.36 7.37
CA ILE A 35 25.39 -2.39 6.94
C ILE A 35 24.67 -2.91 5.69
N ASP A 36 25.42 -3.18 4.62
CA ASP A 36 24.85 -3.55 3.32
C ASP A 36 24.52 -5.06 3.24
N ARG A 37 24.77 -5.82 4.32
CA ARG A 37 24.62 -7.30 4.36
C ARG A 37 23.22 -7.73 3.92
N GLN A 38 22.19 -7.06 4.44
CA GLN A 38 20.80 -7.44 4.20
C GLN A 38 20.39 -7.17 2.74
N GLU A 39 20.86 -6.06 2.15
CA GLU A 39 20.59 -5.67 0.76
C GLU A 39 21.32 -6.57 -0.25
N ILE A 40 22.59 -6.94 0.05
CA ILE A 40 23.37 -7.86 -0.79
C ILE A 40 22.86 -9.31 -0.66
N SER A 41 22.37 -9.71 0.52
CA SER A 41 21.76 -11.03 0.74
C SER A 41 20.31 -11.13 0.26
N SER A 42 19.65 -10.05 -0.11
CA SER A 42 18.30 -10.09 -0.71
C SER A 42 18.31 -9.79 -2.21
N SER A 43 19.42 -9.31 -2.75
CA SER A 43 19.58 -9.02 -4.19
C SER A 43 19.39 -10.26 -5.07
N SER A 44 18.55 -10.11 -6.10
CA SER A 44 18.30 -11.13 -7.13
C SER A 44 19.55 -11.52 -7.93
N TYR A 45 20.60 -10.70 -7.89
CA TYR A 45 21.88 -10.97 -8.55
C TYR A 45 22.86 -11.77 -7.68
N ASN A 46 22.53 -12.10 -6.43
CA ASN A 46 23.42 -12.88 -5.58
C ASN A 46 23.31 -14.38 -5.91
N PRO A 47 24.33 -14.98 -6.57
CA PRO A 47 24.26 -16.39 -6.97
C PRO A 47 24.19 -17.34 -5.76
N ARG A 48 24.63 -16.93 -4.56
CA ARG A 48 24.58 -17.78 -3.36
C ARG A 48 23.15 -17.99 -2.82
N LEU A 49 22.21 -17.08 -3.11
CA LEU A 49 20.78 -17.28 -2.78
C LEU A 49 20.10 -18.29 -3.70
N ASN A 50 20.65 -18.45 -4.91
CA ASN A 50 20.21 -19.47 -5.86
C ASN A 50 20.92 -20.81 -5.65
N TYR A 51 22.07 -20.82 -4.96
CA TYR A 51 22.62 -22.02 -4.33
C TYR A 51 21.82 -22.32 -3.06
N ALA A 52 20.60 -22.80 -3.25
CA ALA A 52 19.91 -23.53 -2.19
C ALA A 52 20.80 -24.71 -1.83
N ASP A 53 21.23 -24.79 -0.58
CA ASP A 53 21.65 -26.07 -0.04
C ASP A 53 20.41 -26.98 -0.14
N SER A 54 20.43 -27.94 -1.07
CA SER A 54 19.29 -28.82 -1.35
C SER A 54 18.89 -29.66 -0.13
N SER A 55 19.67 -29.60 0.95
CA SER A 55 19.39 -30.21 2.25
C SER A 55 18.48 -29.38 3.17
N VAL A 56 18.22 -28.10 2.89
CA VAL A 56 17.37 -27.24 3.74
C VAL A 56 15.96 -27.11 3.15
N LYS A 57 14.98 -27.61 3.90
CA LYS A 57 13.56 -27.39 3.66
C LYS A 57 13.22 -25.93 3.92
N ARG A 58 12.64 -25.26 2.92
CA ARG A 58 12.21 -23.87 3.05
C ARG A 58 11.10 -23.74 4.11
N GLY A 59 11.16 -22.69 4.92
CA GLY A 59 10.17 -22.42 5.96
C GLY A 59 8.78 -22.11 5.40
N ASN A 60 7.78 -22.13 6.28
CA ASN A 60 6.39 -21.89 5.92
C ASN A 60 6.08 -20.39 5.88
N ILE A 61 5.08 -20.01 5.09
CA ILE A 61 4.46 -18.69 5.19
C ILE A 61 3.11 -18.90 5.87
N ARG A 62 2.84 -18.14 6.93
CA ARG A 62 1.63 -18.26 7.75
C ARG A 62 0.86 -16.96 7.79
N ASP A 63 -0.45 -17.04 7.97
CA ASP A 63 -1.26 -15.85 8.27
C ASP A 63 -1.14 -15.45 9.75
N SER A 64 -1.86 -14.39 10.13
CA SER A 64 -1.85 -13.87 11.51
C SER A 64 -2.48 -14.81 12.56
N ASN A 65 -3.27 -15.80 12.13
CA ASN A 65 -3.88 -16.81 12.99
C ASN A 65 -3.02 -18.09 13.08
N GLY A 66 -1.92 -18.16 12.31
CA GLY A 66 -0.98 -19.29 12.28
C GLY A 66 -1.26 -20.32 11.19
N ASP A 67 -2.29 -20.10 10.36
CA ASP A 67 -2.65 -20.97 9.25
C ASP A 67 -1.53 -20.99 8.20
N ILE A 68 -1.16 -22.19 7.73
CA ILE A 68 -0.11 -22.37 6.74
C ILE A 68 -0.63 -22.00 5.35
N LEU A 69 -0.17 -20.88 4.81
CA LEU A 69 -0.47 -20.41 3.46
C LEU A 69 0.41 -21.09 2.42
N VAL A 70 1.69 -21.23 2.74
CA VAL A 70 2.67 -21.88 1.86
C VAL A 70 3.59 -22.80 2.67
N GLU A 71 3.76 -24.01 2.18
CA GLU A 71 4.63 -25.02 2.77
C GLU A 71 5.52 -25.67 1.71
N SER A 72 6.59 -26.31 2.16
CA SER A 72 7.41 -27.19 1.32
C SER A 72 6.97 -28.64 1.50
N THR A 73 6.73 -29.31 0.37
CA THR A 73 6.50 -30.76 0.29
C THR A 73 7.80 -31.54 0.55
N GLU A 74 7.69 -32.86 0.74
CA GLU A 74 8.86 -33.74 0.97
C GLU A 74 9.88 -33.70 -0.19
N ASN A 75 9.41 -33.48 -1.41
CA ASN A 75 10.25 -33.35 -2.61
C ASN A 75 10.87 -31.94 -2.76
N GLY A 76 10.67 -31.05 -1.79
CA GLY A 76 11.17 -29.67 -1.81
C GLY A 76 10.32 -28.68 -2.61
N ASN A 77 9.30 -29.14 -3.34
CA ASN A 77 8.38 -28.28 -4.07
C ASN A 77 7.50 -27.46 -3.13
N ARG A 78 7.16 -26.22 -3.52
CA ARG A 78 6.24 -25.36 -2.77
C ARG A 78 4.79 -25.71 -3.08
N LYS A 79 3.97 -25.76 -2.04
CA LYS A 79 2.52 -25.96 -2.09
C LYS A 79 1.84 -24.75 -1.46
N TYR A 80 0.88 -24.16 -2.17
CA TYR A 80 0.17 -22.96 -1.77
C TYR A 80 -1.28 -23.32 -1.41
N ASN A 81 -1.56 -23.45 -0.11
CA ASN A 81 -2.81 -24.00 0.42
C ASN A 81 -4.03 -23.10 0.18
N ARG A 82 -3.85 -21.78 0.18
CA ARG A 82 -4.90 -20.79 -0.13
C ARG A 82 -4.89 -20.35 -1.61
N SER A 83 -4.04 -20.96 -2.44
CA SER A 83 -3.99 -20.80 -3.91
C SER A 83 -4.22 -19.35 -4.36
N ARG A 84 -5.26 -19.08 -5.13
CA ARG A 84 -5.61 -17.78 -5.72
C ARG A 84 -5.86 -16.68 -4.69
N MET A 85 -6.42 -17.03 -3.53
CA MET A 85 -6.86 -16.06 -2.52
C MET A 85 -5.71 -15.26 -1.89
N ALA A 86 -4.50 -15.84 -1.85
CA ALA A 86 -3.31 -15.20 -1.30
C ALA A 86 -2.22 -14.97 -2.35
N ALA A 87 -2.52 -15.18 -3.64
CA ALA A 87 -1.50 -15.30 -4.69
C ALA A 87 -0.61 -14.06 -4.83
N HIS A 88 -1.19 -12.85 -4.79
CA HIS A 88 -0.41 -11.61 -4.89
C HIS A 88 0.33 -11.23 -3.60
N ILE A 89 -0.01 -11.86 -2.48
CA ILE A 89 0.69 -11.71 -1.19
C ILE A 89 1.86 -12.68 -1.15
N THR A 90 1.59 -13.98 -1.25
CA THR A 90 2.62 -15.02 -1.16
C THR A 90 3.56 -14.99 -2.35
N GLY A 91 3.03 -14.65 -3.52
CA GLY A 91 3.71 -14.80 -4.80
C GLY A 91 3.83 -16.27 -5.20
N TYR A 92 4.82 -16.55 -6.03
CA TYR A 92 5.20 -17.90 -6.46
C TYR A 92 6.71 -18.04 -6.47
N SER A 93 7.22 -19.28 -6.59
CA SER A 93 8.66 -19.58 -6.59
C SER A 93 9.15 -20.41 -7.79
N SER A 94 8.25 -20.80 -8.70
CA SER A 94 8.52 -21.81 -9.73
C SER A 94 9.09 -21.26 -11.05
N LYS A 95 8.88 -19.98 -11.36
CA LYS A 95 9.38 -19.28 -12.56
C LYS A 95 9.99 -17.93 -12.17
N GLY A 96 11.04 -18.00 -11.36
CA GLY A 96 11.50 -16.85 -10.55
C GLY A 96 10.72 -16.80 -9.23
N LYS A 97 10.90 -15.71 -8.48
CA LYS A 97 10.19 -15.49 -7.20
C LYS A 97 9.48 -14.15 -7.22
N THR A 98 8.30 -14.07 -6.60
CA THR A 98 7.54 -12.83 -6.40
C THR A 98 6.92 -12.80 -4.99
N GLY A 99 6.28 -11.71 -4.60
CA GLY A 99 5.58 -11.63 -3.31
C GLY A 99 6.51 -11.83 -2.11
N VAL A 100 5.95 -12.37 -1.02
CA VAL A 100 6.71 -12.75 0.19
C VAL A 100 7.76 -13.83 -0.13
N GLU A 101 7.50 -14.73 -1.08
CA GLU A 101 8.49 -15.74 -1.51
C GLU A 101 9.79 -15.10 -2.03
N ALA A 102 9.70 -13.97 -2.74
CA ALA A 102 10.89 -13.22 -3.14
C ALA A 102 11.46 -12.41 -1.99
N ALA A 103 10.61 -11.62 -1.33
CA ALA A 103 11.06 -10.60 -0.38
C ALA A 103 11.71 -11.20 0.86
N GLU A 104 11.19 -12.34 1.35
CA GLU A 104 11.70 -13.05 2.53
C GLU A 104 12.45 -14.33 2.15
N ASN A 105 13.00 -14.39 0.93
CA ASN A 105 13.73 -15.57 0.46
C ASN A 105 14.86 -15.99 1.41
N PHE A 106 15.56 -15.01 1.99
CA PHE A 106 16.66 -15.24 2.91
C PHE A 106 16.17 -15.91 4.21
N GLU A 107 15.14 -15.36 4.86
CA GLU A 107 14.61 -15.91 6.10
C GLU A 107 14.04 -17.32 5.88
N LEU A 108 13.27 -17.49 4.81
CA LEU A 108 12.68 -18.77 4.43
C LEU A 108 13.72 -19.87 4.15
N GLN A 109 14.97 -19.52 3.81
CA GLN A 109 16.05 -20.48 3.55
C GLN A 109 17.06 -20.62 4.70
N THR A 110 17.03 -19.72 5.69
CA THR A 110 18.05 -19.69 6.74
C THR A 110 17.59 -20.51 7.94
N PRO A 111 18.21 -21.66 8.24
CA PRO A 111 17.86 -22.45 9.42
C PRO A 111 18.46 -21.84 10.69
N HIS A 112 17.63 -21.70 11.73
CA HIS A 112 18.11 -21.33 13.06
C HIS A 112 18.96 -22.44 13.69
N ASN A 113 20.09 -22.09 14.32
CA ASN A 113 21.04 -23.04 14.91
C ASN A 113 21.37 -24.23 13.99
N GLU A 114 21.77 -23.92 12.76
CA GLU A 114 22.03 -24.89 11.69
C GLU A 114 22.87 -26.09 12.16
N VAL A 115 23.91 -25.87 12.96
CA VAL A 115 24.76 -26.94 13.50
C VAL A 115 23.97 -27.93 14.35
N LEU A 116 23.11 -27.44 15.26
CA LEU A 116 22.26 -28.30 16.09
C LEU A 116 21.19 -29.00 15.25
N GLN A 117 20.61 -28.32 14.27
CA GLN A 117 19.66 -28.95 13.35
C GLN A 117 20.33 -30.04 12.50
N ARG A 118 21.56 -29.84 12.03
CA ARG A 118 22.36 -30.84 11.30
C ARG A 118 22.70 -32.05 12.18
N ILE A 119 23.06 -31.82 13.44
CA ILE A 119 23.30 -32.92 14.39
C ILE A 119 21.98 -33.68 14.63
N SER A 120 20.91 -32.97 14.94
CA SER A 120 19.59 -33.56 15.15
C SER A 120 19.09 -34.30 13.91
N SER A 121 19.31 -33.80 12.70
CA SER A 121 18.86 -34.45 11.47
C SER A 121 19.56 -35.79 11.23
N ILE A 122 20.85 -35.90 11.58
CA ILE A 122 21.60 -37.17 11.54
C ILE A 122 20.97 -38.21 12.47
N PHE A 123 20.53 -37.80 13.67
CA PHE A 123 19.95 -38.72 14.67
C PHE A 123 18.46 -39.01 14.48
N THR A 124 17.68 -38.04 13.97
CA THR A 124 16.21 -38.11 13.88
C THR A 124 15.69 -38.34 12.47
N GLY A 125 16.53 -38.16 11.44
CA GLY A 125 16.14 -38.19 10.04
C GLY A 125 15.29 -37.01 9.58
N LYS A 126 15.01 -36.02 10.44
CA LYS A 126 14.21 -34.82 10.09
C LYS A 126 15.03 -33.86 9.24
N ALA A 127 14.43 -33.34 8.16
CA ALA A 127 15.06 -32.32 7.33
C ALA A 127 15.34 -31.03 8.11
N ILE A 128 16.44 -30.37 7.78
CA ILE A 128 16.77 -29.03 8.32
C ILE A 128 15.77 -28.05 7.74
N GLN A 129 15.20 -27.16 8.56
CA GLN A 129 14.16 -26.22 8.12
C GLN A 129 14.60 -24.77 8.32
N GLY A 130 14.33 -23.94 7.30
CA GLY A 130 14.43 -22.48 7.38
C GLY A 130 13.37 -21.86 8.31
N ASN A 131 13.42 -20.54 8.48
CA ASN A 131 12.50 -19.85 9.36
C ASN A 131 11.11 -19.70 8.70
N ASP A 132 10.06 -19.78 9.52
CA ASP A 132 8.71 -19.47 9.10
C ASP A 132 8.51 -17.94 9.10
N VAL A 133 7.74 -17.44 8.14
CA VAL A 133 7.35 -16.03 8.02
C VAL A 133 5.88 -15.92 8.38
N VAL A 134 5.56 -15.15 9.42
CA VAL A 134 4.18 -14.93 9.87
C VAL A 134 3.72 -13.55 9.39
N LEU A 135 2.60 -13.52 8.68
CA LEU A 135 2.04 -12.32 8.08
C LEU A 135 1.07 -11.61 9.02
N THR A 136 0.81 -10.33 8.75
CA THR A 136 -0.23 -9.55 9.40
C THR A 136 -1.63 -9.82 8.83
N VAL A 137 -1.69 -10.43 7.63
CA VAL A 137 -2.92 -10.74 6.92
C VAL A 137 -3.75 -11.74 7.71
N ASP A 138 -5.05 -11.51 7.74
CA ASP A 138 -6.04 -12.41 8.30
C ASP A 138 -6.79 -13.08 7.14
N MET A 139 -6.71 -14.40 7.02
CA MET A 139 -7.30 -15.09 5.88
C MET A 139 -8.83 -15.08 5.87
N ASP A 140 -9.50 -14.85 7.01
CA ASP A 140 -10.95 -14.73 7.04
C ASP A 140 -11.36 -13.39 6.40
N ILE A 141 -10.66 -12.29 6.76
CA ILE A 141 -10.87 -10.98 6.13
C ILE A 141 -10.49 -11.02 4.65
N GLN A 142 -9.35 -11.63 4.30
CA GLN A 142 -8.89 -11.80 2.93
C GLN A 142 -9.91 -12.56 2.07
N SER A 143 -10.46 -13.67 2.60
CA SER A 143 -11.43 -14.50 1.87
C SER A 143 -12.72 -13.74 1.62
N VAL A 144 -13.23 -13.03 2.64
CA VAL A 144 -14.41 -12.17 2.47
C VAL A 144 -14.17 -11.07 1.43
N ALA A 145 -13.00 -10.43 1.44
CA ALA A 145 -12.65 -9.43 0.44
C ALA A 145 -12.60 -10.03 -0.98
N GLY A 146 -12.02 -11.22 -1.14
CA GLY A 146 -11.98 -11.96 -2.40
C GLY A 146 -13.35 -12.35 -2.93
N ASP A 147 -14.18 -12.94 -2.07
CA ASP A 147 -15.50 -13.43 -2.45
C ASP A 147 -16.45 -12.30 -2.85
N ILE A 148 -16.42 -11.18 -2.13
CA ILE A 148 -17.26 -10.01 -2.42
C ILE A 148 -16.77 -9.26 -3.68
N LEU A 149 -15.44 -9.14 -3.86
CA LEU A 149 -14.88 -8.60 -5.10
C LEU A 149 -15.31 -9.47 -6.29
N GLY A 150 -15.19 -10.79 -6.15
CA GLY A 150 -15.52 -11.78 -7.16
C GLY A 150 -14.70 -11.56 -8.42
N ASN A 151 -15.36 -11.59 -9.58
CA ASN A 151 -14.69 -11.40 -10.87
C ASN A 151 -14.57 -9.93 -11.32
N LYS A 152 -14.77 -8.97 -10.41
CA LYS A 152 -14.61 -7.55 -10.74
C LYS A 152 -13.12 -7.22 -10.77
N LYS A 153 -12.64 -6.74 -11.91
CA LYS A 153 -11.25 -6.29 -12.07
C LYS A 153 -11.00 -5.13 -11.10
N GLY A 154 -10.07 -5.27 -10.17
CA GLY A 154 -9.98 -4.34 -9.06
C GLY A 154 -9.10 -4.84 -7.91
N ALA A 155 -9.21 -4.15 -6.78
CA ALA A 155 -8.50 -4.47 -5.55
C ALA A 155 -9.25 -4.01 -4.31
N VAL A 156 -8.99 -4.68 -3.19
CA VAL A 156 -9.44 -4.34 -1.84
C VAL A 156 -8.22 -4.37 -0.92
N VAL A 157 -7.97 -3.28 -0.21
CA VAL A 157 -6.91 -3.19 0.80
C VAL A 157 -7.53 -2.82 2.13
N VAL A 158 -7.23 -3.60 3.16
CA VAL A 158 -7.69 -3.39 4.53
C VAL A 158 -6.47 -3.22 5.43
N ILE A 159 -6.45 -2.16 6.22
CA ILE A 159 -5.32 -1.76 7.06
C ILE A 159 -5.79 -1.40 8.47
N GLU A 160 -5.00 -1.77 9.48
CA GLU A 160 -5.22 -1.35 10.86
C GLU A 160 -4.64 0.07 11.09
N PRO A 161 -5.46 1.07 11.45
CA PRO A 161 -5.01 2.46 11.51
C PRO A 161 -3.86 2.73 12.47
N SER A 162 -3.92 2.15 13.67
CA SER A 162 -2.98 2.43 14.76
C SER A 162 -1.56 1.93 14.51
N THR A 163 -1.38 0.96 13.60
CA THR A 163 -0.09 0.27 13.42
C THR A 163 0.38 0.24 11.98
N GLY A 164 -0.51 0.32 10.99
CA GLY A 164 -0.18 0.09 9.58
C GLY A 164 -0.16 -1.39 9.17
N ARG A 165 -0.71 -2.29 9.99
CA ARG A 165 -0.84 -3.72 9.63
C ARG A 165 -1.76 -3.90 8.43
N ILE A 166 -1.28 -4.56 7.40
CA ILE A 166 -2.13 -5.01 6.29
C ILE A 166 -2.95 -6.23 6.72
N LEU A 167 -4.25 -6.04 6.93
CA LEU A 167 -5.17 -7.11 7.34
C LEU A 167 -5.67 -7.92 6.15
N ALA A 168 -5.83 -7.28 4.99
CA ALA A 168 -6.14 -7.94 3.72
C ALA A 168 -5.60 -7.13 2.55
N LEU A 169 -5.16 -7.82 1.49
CA LEU A 169 -4.61 -7.25 0.27
C LEU A 169 -5.02 -8.13 -0.90
N GLN A 170 -6.22 -7.87 -1.42
CA GLN A 170 -6.83 -8.66 -2.47
C GLN A 170 -6.80 -7.91 -3.81
N ALA A 171 -6.50 -8.62 -4.89
CA ALA A 171 -6.53 -8.08 -6.25
C ALA A 171 -7.11 -9.11 -7.22
N TYR A 172 -7.83 -8.63 -8.24
CA TYR A 172 -8.36 -9.47 -9.31
C TYR A 172 -8.18 -8.78 -10.68
N PRO A 173 -7.87 -9.49 -11.78
CA PRO A 173 -7.58 -10.93 -11.86
C PRO A 173 -6.36 -11.39 -11.09
N ASP A 174 -6.46 -12.61 -10.58
CA ASP A 174 -5.43 -13.35 -9.86
C ASP A 174 -5.00 -14.61 -10.63
N PHE A 175 -4.13 -15.41 -10.03
CA PHE A 175 -3.59 -16.64 -10.60
C PHE A 175 -3.43 -17.70 -9.50
N ASP A 176 -3.32 -18.97 -9.86
CA ASP A 176 -2.97 -20.04 -8.90
C ASP A 176 -1.44 -20.22 -8.87
N PRO A 177 -0.75 -19.92 -7.75
CA PRO A 177 0.69 -20.11 -7.62
C PRO A 177 1.16 -21.55 -7.85
N ASN A 178 0.30 -22.55 -7.61
CA ASN A 178 0.63 -23.97 -7.79
C ASN A 178 0.77 -24.35 -9.27
N THR A 179 0.10 -23.65 -10.19
CA THR A 179 0.08 -23.99 -11.62
C THR A 179 0.90 -23.05 -12.49
N VAL A 180 1.53 -22.00 -11.91
CA VAL A 180 2.30 -20.97 -12.64
C VAL A 180 3.36 -21.56 -13.57
N ALA A 181 4.01 -22.65 -13.17
CA ALA A 181 5.06 -23.28 -14.00
C ALA A 181 4.51 -23.87 -15.31
N GLU A 182 3.28 -24.39 -15.26
CA GLU A 182 2.62 -25.10 -16.35
C GLU A 182 1.92 -24.12 -17.30
N ASN A 183 1.33 -23.05 -16.77
CA ASN A 183 0.56 -22.07 -17.53
C ASN A 183 1.30 -20.73 -17.72
N TRP A 184 2.62 -20.70 -17.55
CA TRP A 184 3.44 -19.47 -17.59
C TRP A 184 3.20 -18.61 -18.83
N GLU A 185 3.24 -19.20 -20.03
CA GLU A 185 3.05 -18.46 -21.28
C GLU A 185 1.63 -17.91 -21.41
N THR A 186 0.63 -18.58 -20.84
CA THR A 186 -0.75 -18.07 -20.79
C THR A 186 -0.84 -16.88 -19.83
N LEU A 187 -0.33 -17.01 -18.60
CA LEU A 187 -0.40 -15.95 -17.59
C LEU A 187 0.36 -14.69 -18.01
N LYS A 188 1.54 -14.87 -18.63
CA LYS A 188 2.40 -13.79 -19.08
C LYS A 188 1.79 -12.99 -20.23
N ASN A 189 1.10 -13.66 -21.16
CA ASN A 189 0.53 -13.03 -22.35
C ASN A 189 -0.97 -12.71 -22.19
N ASP A 190 -1.56 -12.96 -21.02
CA ASP A 190 -2.97 -12.64 -20.75
C ASP A 190 -3.17 -11.12 -20.72
N GLU A 191 -4.06 -10.64 -21.60
CA GLU A 191 -4.41 -9.22 -21.72
C GLU A 191 -4.95 -8.62 -20.41
N LYS A 192 -5.51 -9.45 -19.53
CA LYS A 192 -5.99 -9.02 -18.22
C LYS A 192 -4.87 -8.87 -17.19
N SER A 193 -3.64 -9.30 -17.50
CA SER A 193 -2.46 -9.18 -16.66
C SER A 193 -2.69 -9.68 -15.21
N PRO A 194 -2.98 -10.99 -15.02
CA PRO A 194 -3.29 -11.56 -13.70
C PRO A 194 -2.11 -11.53 -12.73
N LEU A 195 -0.87 -11.48 -13.23
CA LEU A 195 0.35 -11.42 -12.40
C LEU A 195 0.58 -10.06 -11.73
N VAL A 196 -0.09 -9.00 -12.20
CA VAL A 196 0.05 -7.64 -11.64
C VAL A 196 -0.75 -7.52 -10.35
N ASN A 197 -0.08 -7.16 -9.26
CA ASN A 197 -0.76 -6.86 -8.01
C ASN A 197 -1.41 -5.47 -8.10
N ARG A 198 -2.70 -5.43 -8.44
CA ARG A 198 -3.46 -4.17 -8.60
C ARG A 198 -3.60 -3.38 -7.30
N ALA A 199 -3.53 -4.05 -6.16
CA ALA A 199 -3.61 -3.39 -4.86
C ALA A 199 -2.41 -2.47 -4.61
N THR A 200 -1.21 -2.83 -5.10
CA THR A 200 0.04 -2.12 -4.79
C THR A 200 0.70 -1.48 -6.01
N GLN A 201 0.52 -2.05 -7.20
CA GLN A 201 1.16 -1.62 -8.45
C GLN A 201 0.17 -0.94 -9.41
N GLY A 202 -1.12 -1.12 -9.23
CA GLY A 202 -2.13 -0.46 -10.07
C GLY A 202 -2.15 1.04 -9.79
N LEU A 203 -1.93 1.86 -10.83
CA LEU A 203 -2.03 3.32 -10.77
C LEU A 203 -3.29 3.76 -11.49
N TYR A 204 -4.22 4.39 -10.77
CA TYR A 204 -5.50 4.82 -11.33
C TYR A 204 -5.82 6.24 -10.88
N PRO A 205 -6.59 7.00 -11.67
CA PRO A 205 -7.08 8.28 -11.18
C PRO A 205 -7.97 8.06 -9.94
N PRO A 206 -7.69 8.74 -8.81
CA PRO A 206 -8.42 8.54 -7.56
C PRO A 206 -9.87 9.08 -7.61
N GLY A 207 -10.16 9.96 -8.57
CA GLY A 207 -11.46 10.62 -8.69
C GLY A 207 -11.86 11.32 -7.40
N SER A 208 -13.17 11.32 -7.09
CA SER A 208 -13.69 12.06 -5.94
C SER A 208 -13.16 11.62 -4.56
N THR A 209 -12.37 10.55 -4.43
CA THR A 209 -11.65 10.25 -3.18
C THR A 209 -10.54 11.27 -2.90
N PHE A 210 -9.93 11.87 -3.94
CA PHE A 210 -8.90 12.91 -3.80
C PHE A 210 -9.44 14.23 -3.22
N LYS A 211 -10.75 14.47 -3.29
CA LYS A 211 -11.38 15.65 -2.67
C LYS A 211 -11.15 15.72 -1.16
N VAL A 212 -10.86 14.60 -0.51
CA VAL A 212 -10.43 14.56 0.88
C VAL A 212 -9.12 15.35 1.06
N ILE A 213 -8.13 15.14 0.18
CA ILE A 213 -6.88 15.89 0.16
C ILE A 213 -7.14 17.37 -0.15
N THR A 214 -8.02 17.68 -1.11
CA THR A 214 -8.39 19.07 -1.43
C THR A 214 -9.10 19.77 -0.26
N ALA A 215 -9.99 19.07 0.45
CA ALA A 215 -10.64 19.60 1.65
C ALA A 215 -9.62 19.86 2.77
N LEU A 216 -8.71 18.92 3.03
CA LEU A 216 -7.63 19.09 4.01
C LEU A 216 -6.69 20.26 3.63
N ALA A 217 -6.42 20.46 2.34
CA ALA A 217 -5.65 21.61 1.88
C ALA A 217 -6.39 22.93 2.16
N ALA A 218 -7.72 22.95 2.03
CA ALA A 218 -8.52 24.10 2.41
C ALA A 218 -8.53 24.36 3.92
N LEU A 219 -8.62 23.30 4.75
CA LEU A 219 -8.56 23.44 6.20
C LEU A 219 -7.25 24.11 6.66
N GLU A 220 -6.12 23.77 6.04
CA GLU A 220 -4.82 24.32 6.42
C GLU A 220 -4.55 25.70 5.80
N TYR A 221 -4.88 25.88 4.51
CA TYR A 221 -4.38 27.03 3.73
C TYR A 221 -5.44 28.07 3.36
N TYR A 222 -6.72 27.81 3.64
CA TYR A 222 -7.80 28.74 3.33
C TYR A 222 -8.63 29.06 4.58
N SER A 223 -8.30 30.16 5.25
CA SER A 223 -8.90 30.57 6.54
C SER A 223 -10.42 30.67 6.51
N ASP A 224 -11.00 31.04 5.36
CA ASP A 224 -12.42 31.36 5.24
C ASP A 224 -13.24 30.15 4.76
N TRP A 225 -12.67 28.94 4.81
CA TRP A 225 -13.32 27.72 4.32
C TRP A 225 -14.69 27.46 4.97
N GLN A 226 -14.91 27.90 6.22
CA GLN A 226 -16.17 27.73 6.95
C GLN A 226 -17.29 28.63 6.42
N GLU A 227 -16.94 29.80 5.90
CA GLU A 227 -17.89 30.77 5.32
C GLU A 227 -18.10 30.52 3.82
N PHE A 228 -17.21 29.75 3.20
CA PHE A 228 -17.28 29.46 1.78
C PHE A 228 -18.43 28.52 1.43
N THR A 229 -19.40 29.06 0.68
CA THR A 229 -20.51 28.32 0.09
C THR A 229 -20.49 28.45 -1.43
N TYR A 230 -21.01 27.45 -2.13
CA TYR A 230 -21.12 27.46 -3.59
C TYR A 230 -22.53 27.09 -4.05
N GLU A 231 -23.08 27.85 -4.99
CA GLU A 231 -24.36 27.52 -5.63
C GLU A 231 -24.13 26.55 -6.80
N CYS A 232 -24.39 25.26 -6.57
CA CYS A 232 -24.16 24.21 -7.55
C CYS A 232 -25.34 24.04 -8.52
N THR A 233 -25.17 24.58 -9.73
CA THR A 233 -26.10 24.43 -10.87
C THR A 233 -25.87 23.17 -11.71
N GLY A 234 -25.02 22.25 -11.26
CA GLY A 234 -24.77 20.95 -11.89
C GLY A 234 -23.59 20.91 -12.86
N GLU A 235 -23.13 22.07 -13.33
CA GLU A 235 -21.90 22.25 -14.09
C GLU A 235 -21.30 23.64 -13.83
N ALA A 236 -20.00 23.78 -14.05
CA ALA A 236 -19.29 25.04 -13.91
C ALA A 236 -18.17 25.13 -14.95
N VAL A 237 -17.93 26.34 -15.46
CA VAL A 237 -16.92 26.62 -16.49
C VAL A 237 -15.70 27.28 -15.85
N PHE A 238 -14.54 26.70 -16.10
CA PHE A 238 -13.23 27.13 -15.62
C PHE A 238 -12.32 27.30 -16.83
N GLU A 239 -12.17 28.55 -17.30
CA GLU A 239 -11.57 28.90 -18.59
C GLU A 239 -12.18 28.13 -19.77
N ASN A 240 -11.45 27.17 -20.34
CA ASN A 240 -11.87 26.33 -21.47
C ASN A 240 -12.34 24.93 -21.03
N LYS A 241 -12.42 24.66 -19.73
CA LYS A 241 -12.83 23.38 -19.16
C LYS A 241 -14.21 23.50 -18.51
N VAL A 242 -15.11 22.58 -18.86
CA VAL A 242 -16.39 22.41 -18.16
C VAL A 242 -16.25 21.27 -17.17
N ILE A 243 -16.61 21.53 -15.91
CA ILE A 243 -16.65 20.53 -14.84
C ILE A 243 -18.12 20.24 -14.53
N HIS A 244 -18.52 18.99 -14.76
CA HIS A 244 -19.87 18.51 -14.47
C HIS A 244 -19.92 17.83 -13.11
N CYS A 245 -21.00 18.02 -12.36
CA CYS A 245 -21.36 17.09 -11.29
C CYS A 245 -21.88 15.78 -11.90
N TYR A 246 -21.78 14.68 -11.14
CA TYR A 246 -22.26 13.38 -11.60
C TYR A 246 -23.73 13.45 -12.06
N ASN A 247 -24.00 12.95 -13.27
CA ASN A 247 -25.30 13.06 -13.95
C ASN A 247 -25.86 14.50 -14.06
N ASN A 248 -25.01 15.52 -14.09
CA ASN A 248 -25.38 16.94 -14.10
C ASN A 248 -26.32 17.34 -12.95
N LYS A 249 -26.21 16.64 -11.82
CA LYS A 249 -27.08 16.88 -10.67
C LYS A 249 -26.82 18.25 -10.06
N MET A 250 -27.88 19.04 -9.90
CA MET A 250 -27.88 20.29 -9.16
C MET A 250 -27.94 19.98 -7.66
N HIS A 251 -27.03 20.56 -6.89
CA HIS A 251 -26.96 20.37 -5.44
C HIS A 251 -27.47 21.59 -4.66
N GLY A 252 -27.76 22.71 -5.35
CA GLY A 252 -28.11 23.98 -4.72
C GLY A 252 -26.91 24.56 -3.97
N THR A 253 -27.18 25.41 -2.98
CA THR A 253 -26.14 25.96 -2.12
C THR A 253 -25.54 24.86 -1.24
N VAL A 254 -24.23 24.66 -1.36
CA VAL A 254 -23.49 23.67 -0.56
C VAL A 254 -22.30 24.32 0.15
N ASP A 255 -22.07 23.90 1.40
CA ASP A 255 -20.83 24.09 2.15
C ASP A 255 -19.91 22.87 1.95
N MET A 256 -18.72 22.87 2.58
CA MET A 256 -17.76 21.77 2.42
C MET A 256 -18.31 20.42 2.89
N LYS A 257 -19.05 20.40 4.01
CA LYS A 257 -19.62 19.18 4.57
C LYS A 257 -20.63 18.56 3.61
N LYS A 258 -21.56 19.38 3.09
CA LYS A 258 -22.54 18.94 2.10
C LYS A 258 -21.89 18.59 0.76
N ALA A 259 -20.85 19.32 0.35
CA ALA A 259 -20.10 19.04 -0.87
C ALA A 259 -19.33 17.71 -0.78
N ILE A 260 -18.75 17.35 0.36
CA ILE A 260 -18.16 16.02 0.60
C ILE A 260 -19.26 14.95 0.54
N ALA A 261 -20.37 15.17 1.23
CA ALA A 261 -21.45 14.20 1.32
C ALA A 261 -22.09 13.90 -0.05
N THR A 262 -22.40 14.95 -0.81
CA THR A 262 -22.99 14.85 -2.16
C THR A 262 -21.95 14.66 -3.27
N SER A 263 -20.66 14.76 -2.94
CA SER A 263 -19.54 14.70 -3.88
C SER A 263 -19.63 15.75 -5.00
N CYS A 264 -20.02 16.99 -4.69
CA CYS A 264 -20.19 18.08 -5.66
C CYS A 264 -18.85 18.43 -6.35
N ASN A 265 -18.70 18.20 -7.66
CA ASN A 265 -17.47 18.54 -8.40
C ASN A 265 -17.26 20.05 -8.51
N CYS A 266 -18.33 20.81 -8.78
CA CYS A 266 -18.25 22.25 -8.99
C CYS A 266 -17.77 23.02 -7.75
N TYR A 267 -18.25 22.64 -6.55
CA TYR A 267 -17.76 23.20 -5.28
C TYR A 267 -16.24 22.99 -5.13
N PHE A 268 -15.76 21.76 -5.34
CA PHE A 268 -14.34 21.44 -5.16
C PHE A 268 -13.45 22.10 -6.21
N ALA A 269 -13.94 22.25 -7.44
CA ALA A 269 -13.25 23.00 -8.48
C ALA A 269 -13.10 24.49 -8.12
N GLU A 270 -14.17 25.14 -7.64
CA GLU A 270 -14.08 26.54 -7.20
C GLU A 270 -13.23 26.70 -5.93
N LEU A 271 -13.37 25.79 -4.96
CA LEU A 271 -12.53 25.77 -3.75
C LEU A 271 -11.05 25.66 -4.12
N ALA A 272 -10.70 24.82 -5.09
CA ALA A 272 -9.32 24.62 -5.52
C ALA A 272 -8.67 25.90 -6.05
N LYS A 273 -9.44 26.80 -6.66
CA LYS A 273 -8.95 28.11 -7.11
C LYS A 273 -8.59 29.01 -5.94
N ARG A 274 -9.33 28.92 -4.84
CA ARG A 274 -9.07 29.67 -3.60
C ARG A 274 -7.84 29.12 -2.88
N VAL A 275 -7.72 27.80 -2.81
CA VAL A 275 -6.59 27.12 -2.17
C VAL A 275 -5.31 27.28 -2.98
N GLY A 276 -5.39 27.14 -4.31
CA GLY A 276 -4.27 27.25 -5.24
C GLY A 276 -3.47 25.94 -5.44
N ALA A 277 -2.84 25.81 -6.61
CA ALA A 277 -2.13 24.61 -7.04
C ALA A 277 -1.02 24.17 -6.07
N GLU A 278 -0.23 25.14 -5.59
CA GLU A 278 0.93 24.90 -4.71
C GLU A 278 0.50 24.29 -3.38
N ASN A 279 -0.58 24.79 -2.79
CA ASN A 279 -1.10 24.31 -1.50
C ASN A 279 -1.74 22.93 -1.63
N ILE A 280 -2.48 22.66 -2.71
CA ILE A 280 -3.04 21.33 -2.99
C ILE A 280 -1.90 20.31 -3.19
N ARG A 281 -0.88 20.67 -3.98
CA ARG A 281 0.30 19.83 -4.17
C ARG A 281 1.01 19.55 -2.85
N LYS A 282 1.26 20.59 -2.04
CA LYS A 282 1.94 20.45 -0.75
C LYS A 282 1.18 19.51 0.17
N LYS A 283 -0.14 19.69 0.32
CA LYS A 283 -0.96 18.78 1.12
C LYS A 283 -0.95 17.34 0.57
N ALA A 284 -0.98 17.15 -0.74
CA ALA A 284 -0.84 15.83 -1.34
C ALA A 284 0.53 15.20 -1.04
N GLU A 285 1.61 15.98 -1.09
CA GLU A 285 2.96 15.53 -0.73
C GLU A 285 3.10 15.22 0.77
N ASP A 286 2.41 15.94 1.66
CA ASP A 286 2.32 15.57 3.09
C ASP A 286 1.72 14.17 3.24
N PHE A 287 0.70 13.85 2.43
CA PHE A 287 0.13 12.50 2.30
C PHE A 287 0.92 11.60 1.33
N TYR A 288 2.24 11.78 1.19
CA TYR A 288 3.14 10.89 0.45
C TYR A 288 2.88 10.71 -1.06
N PHE A 289 2.07 11.56 -1.71
CA PHE A 289 2.14 11.65 -3.17
C PHE A 289 3.52 12.13 -3.61
N ASN A 290 4.04 11.58 -4.71
CA ASN A 290 5.39 11.82 -5.23
C ASN A 290 6.56 11.44 -4.28
N LYS A 291 6.29 10.80 -3.12
CA LYS A 291 7.32 10.39 -2.15
C LYS A 291 7.42 8.87 -2.06
N GLU A 292 8.63 8.36 -1.91
CA GLU A 292 8.86 6.93 -1.68
C GLU A 292 8.60 6.57 -0.21
N TYR A 293 8.05 5.37 0.00
CA TYR A 293 7.98 4.73 1.31
C TYR A 293 8.34 3.25 1.16
N HIS A 294 8.81 2.64 2.23
CA HIS A 294 9.15 1.23 2.19
C HIS A 294 7.90 0.37 2.46
N PHE A 295 7.64 -0.56 1.54
CA PHE A 295 6.70 -1.67 1.71
C PHE A 295 7.37 -2.94 1.17
N LEU A 296 7.17 -4.07 1.85
CA LEU A 296 7.87 -5.32 1.54
C LEU A 296 7.61 -5.80 0.10
N LEU A 297 6.36 -5.66 -0.36
CA LEU A 297 5.99 -6.08 -1.70
C LEU A 297 6.24 -4.96 -2.71
N ALA A 298 6.48 -5.34 -3.97
CA ALA A 298 6.58 -4.40 -5.06
C ALA A 298 5.33 -3.51 -5.13
N HIS A 299 5.54 -2.20 -5.21
CA HIS A 299 4.48 -1.21 -5.25
C HIS A 299 4.92 -0.02 -6.10
N ASN A 300 3.94 0.70 -6.62
CA ASN A 300 4.16 1.93 -7.38
C ASN A 300 3.89 3.15 -6.50
N ILE A 301 4.57 4.26 -6.81
CA ILE A 301 4.41 5.53 -6.11
C ILE A 301 3.26 6.31 -6.75
N SER A 302 2.35 6.79 -5.91
CA SER A 302 1.23 7.64 -6.34
C SER A 302 1.73 9.03 -6.72
N GLN A 303 1.10 9.66 -7.70
CA GLN A 303 1.62 10.87 -8.33
C GLN A 303 0.58 11.99 -8.41
N VAL A 304 1.03 13.22 -8.21
CA VAL A 304 0.27 14.44 -8.50
C VAL A 304 1.14 15.38 -9.32
N ALA A 305 0.62 15.84 -10.46
CA ALA A 305 1.41 16.59 -11.44
C ALA A 305 1.40 18.12 -11.24
N LEU A 306 0.56 18.65 -10.34
CA LEU A 306 0.40 20.09 -10.14
C LEU A 306 1.73 20.79 -9.86
N GLN A 307 1.91 21.96 -10.47
CA GLN A 307 3.03 22.86 -10.22
C GLN A 307 2.51 24.23 -9.84
N LYS A 308 3.39 25.10 -9.31
CA LYS A 308 3.02 26.47 -8.91
C LYS A 308 2.37 27.29 -10.03
N LYS A 309 2.75 27.03 -11.28
CA LYS A 309 2.23 27.70 -12.49
C LYS A 309 1.30 26.79 -13.31
N SER A 310 0.70 25.76 -12.71
CA SER A 310 -0.32 24.98 -13.40
C SER A 310 -1.49 25.86 -13.80
N GLU A 311 -2.01 25.61 -15.00
CA GLU A 311 -3.16 26.32 -15.56
C GLU A 311 -4.45 25.99 -14.78
N GLU A 312 -5.47 26.84 -14.88
CA GLU A 312 -6.72 26.69 -14.10
C GLU A 312 -7.38 25.32 -14.34
N ASN A 313 -7.38 24.84 -15.60
CA ASN A 313 -7.93 23.54 -15.96
C ASN A 313 -7.23 22.36 -15.24
N GLU A 314 -5.90 22.39 -15.10
CA GLU A 314 -5.14 21.34 -14.39
C GLU A 314 -5.45 21.36 -12.89
N ILE A 315 -5.62 22.56 -12.31
CA ILE A 315 -5.95 22.74 -10.89
C ILE A 315 -7.32 22.13 -10.59
N VAL A 316 -8.34 22.50 -11.36
CA VAL A 316 -9.72 22.05 -11.09
C VAL A 316 -9.92 20.56 -11.39
N GLU A 317 -9.24 20.00 -12.40
CA GLU A 317 -9.27 18.57 -12.66
C GLU A 317 -8.57 17.79 -11.53
N THR A 318 -7.39 18.24 -11.11
CA THR A 318 -6.65 17.57 -10.02
C THR A 318 -7.44 17.60 -8.72
N ALA A 319 -8.09 18.73 -8.40
CA ALA A 319 -8.89 18.88 -7.19
C ALA A 319 -10.06 17.89 -7.05
N ILE A 320 -10.54 17.35 -8.18
CA ILE A 320 -11.56 16.30 -8.19
C ILE A 320 -10.98 14.91 -8.44
N GLY A 321 -9.65 14.78 -8.41
CA GLY A 321 -8.89 13.54 -8.60
C GLY A 321 -8.82 13.03 -10.04
N GLN A 322 -8.96 13.94 -11.01
CA GLN A 322 -8.85 13.67 -12.44
C GLN A 322 -7.53 14.26 -13.00
N GLY A 323 -7.37 14.20 -14.32
CA GLY A 323 -6.20 14.71 -15.03
C GLY A 323 -5.01 13.78 -14.90
N LYS A 324 -3.87 14.30 -14.42
CA LYS A 324 -2.59 13.57 -14.32
C LYS A 324 -2.31 13.00 -12.92
N THR A 325 -3.32 12.93 -12.07
CA THR A 325 -3.20 12.41 -10.70
C THR A 325 -3.48 10.91 -10.70
N LEU A 326 -2.57 10.12 -10.14
CA LEU A 326 -2.68 8.67 -10.10
C LEU A 326 -2.39 8.16 -8.69
N ALA A 327 -3.18 7.20 -8.21
CA ALA A 327 -3.01 6.61 -6.88
C ALA A 327 -3.13 5.09 -6.92
N THR A 328 -2.43 4.43 -5.99
CA THR A 328 -2.58 2.98 -5.76
C THR A 328 -3.63 2.72 -4.68
N PRO A 329 -4.37 1.59 -4.73
CA PRO A 329 -5.31 1.23 -3.68
C PRO A 329 -4.66 1.13 -2.29
N LEU A 330 -3.43 0.60 -2.19
CA LEU A 330 -2.66 0.59 -0.94
C LEU A 330 -2.48 2.01 -0.39
N HIS A 331 -2.05 2.95 -1.23
CA HIS A 331 -1.82 4.32 -0.80
C HIS A 331 -3.12 5.02 -0.38
N MET A 332 -4.21 4.78 -1.11
CA MET A 332 -5.53 5.30 -0.75
C MET A 332 -6.05 4.72 0.59
N ALA A 333 -5.72 3.47 0.92
CA ALA A 333 -6.00 2.89 2.23
C ALA A 333 -5.14 3.53 3.33
N MET A 334 -3.86 3.83 3.06
CA MET A 334 -2.99 4.57 3.98
C MET A 334 -3.51 5.98 4.28
N ILE A 335 -4.08 6.67 3.29
CA ILE A 335 -4.69 8.00 3.49
C ILE A 335 -5.90 7.90 4.42
N ALA A 336 -6.81 6.96 4.18
CA ALA A 336 -7.95 6.72 5.07
C ALA A 336 -7.49 6.32 6.49
N SER A 337 -6.45 5.47 6.57
CA SER A 337 -5.81 5.05 7.81
C SER A 337 -5.22 6.21 8.60
N ALA A 338 -4.60 7.19 7.93
CA ALA A 338 -4.02 8.36 8.60
C ALA A 338 -5.10 9.25 9.21
N ILE A 339 -6.21 9.47 8.48
CA ILE A 339 -7.36 10.22 9.00
C ILE A 339 -7.97 9.48 10.21
N ALA A 340 -8.10 8.17 10.11
CA ALA A 340 -8.61 7.31 11.18
C ALA A 340 -7.68 7.21 12.41
N ASN A 341 -6.43 7.65 12.28
CA ASN A 341 -5.38 7.57 13.30
C ASN A 341 -4.91 8.96 13.71
N ASP A 342 -5.85 9.88 13.89
CA ASP A 342 -5.62 11.24 14.39
C ASP A 342 -4.57 12.03 13.60
N GLY A 343 -4.51 11.78 12.29
CA GLY A 343 -3.57 12.42 11.37
C GLY A 343 -2.18 11.81 11.31
N ILE A 344 -1.94 10.66 11.96
CA ILE A 344 -0.66 9.95 11.94
C ILE A 344 -0.69 8.87 10.86
N MET A 345 0.12 9.05 9.81
CA MET A 345 0.30 8.04 8.78
C MET A 345 1.30 6.99 9.26
N MET A 346 0.86 5.73 9.38
CA MET A 346 1.73 4.61 9.74
C MET A 346 2.40 4.01 8.51
N LYS A 347 3.61 3.48 8.69
CA LYS A 347 4.31 2.72 7.65
C LYS A 347 3.61 1.37 7.47
N PRO A 348 3.14 1.03 6.26
CA PRO A 348 2.43 -0.22 6.04
C PRO A 348 3.39 -1.40 6.16
N TYR A 349 2.94 -2.50 6.77
CA TYR A 349 3.72 -3.74 6.83
C TYR A 349 2.85 -5.00 6.75
N ILE A 350 3.41 -6.04 6.11
CA ILE A 350 2.71 -7.31 5.86
C ILE A 350 3.33 -8.50 6.59
N VAL A 351 4.56 -8.39 7.10
CA VAL A 351 5.22 -9.43 7.92
C VAL A 351 5.17 -9.00 9.37
N ASP A 352 4.47 -9.78 10.20
CA ASP A 352 4.36 -9.55 11.63
C ASP A 352 5.64 -9.95 12.36
N HIS A 353 6.08 -11.20 12.15
CA HIS A 353 7.31 -11.70 12.74
C HIS A 353 7.89 -12.89 11.95
N ILE A 354 9.16 -13.16 12.23
CA ILE A 354 9.86 -14.36 11.80
C ILE A 354 9.87 -15.35 12.96
N GLN A 355 9.50 -16.60 12.69
CA GLN A 355 9.41 -17.67 13.67
C GLN A 355 10.40 -18.79 13.34
N TYR A 356 11.11 -19.30 14.33
CA TYR A 356 11.99 -20.45 14.17
C TYR A 356 11.19 -21.75 14.08
N TYR A 357 11.81 -22.82 13.56
CA TYR A 357 11.15 -24.12 13.40
C TYR A 357 10.59 -24.71 14.71
N ASN A 358 11.16 -24.32 15.86
CA ASN A 358 10.75 -24.77 17.19
C ASN A 358 9.60 -23.94 17.78
N GLY A 359 9.12 -22.91 17.06
CA GLY A 359 8.05 -22.01 17.48
C GLY A 359 8.52 -20.72 18.16
N ASP A 360 9.81 -20.59 18.47
CA ASP A 360 10.36 -19.39 19.09
C ASP A 360 10.35 -18.21 18.11
N ILE A 361 10.08 -17.00 18.62
CA ILE A 361 10.06 -15.79 17.81
C ILE A 361 11.50 -15.29 17.61
N SER A 362 11.90 -15.13 16.35
CA SER A 362 13.21 -14.61 15.95
C SER A 362 13.25 -13.09 15.98
N LYS A 363 12.26 -12.48 15.30
CA LYS A 363 12.21 -11.04 15.04
C LYS A 363 10.76 -10.64 14.88
N THR A 364 10.34 -9.61 15.59
CA THR A 364 9.02 -8.98 15.45
C THR A 364 9.15 -7.63 14.77
N THR A 365 8.24 -7.34 13.85
CA THR A 365 8.12 -6.03 13.24
C THR A 365 7.51 -5.05 14.25
N VAL A 366 8.20 -3.94 14.49
CA VAL A 366 7.71 -2.87 15.34
C VAL A 366 6.98 -1.85 14.45
N PRO A 367 5.72 -1.47 14.77
CA PRO A 367 5.02 -0.43 14.04
C PRO A 367 5.81 0.89 14.03
N GLU A 368 5.96 1.49 12.86
CA GLU A 368 6.70 2.73 12.66
C GLU A 368 5.77 3.81 12.10
N LYS A 369 5.89 5.03 12.62
CA LYS A 369 5.23 6.21 12.05
C LYS A 369 5.99 6.68 10.83
N LEU A 370 5.30 7.00 9.74
CA LEU A 370 5.89 7.74 8.62
C LEU A 370 5.96 9.22 8.98
N GLU A 371 4.80 9.84 9.19
CA GLU A 371 4.68 11.27 9.44
C GLU A 371 3.34 11.60 10.13
N GLN A 372 3.29 12.74 10.83
CA GLN A 372 2.03 13.36 11.21
C GLN A 372 1.61 14.30 10.08
N VAL A 373 0.65 13.86 9.26
CA VAL A 373 0.29 14.51 7.99
C VAL A 373 -0.77 15.59 8.14
N ILE A 374 -1.56 15.51 9.22
CA ILE A 374 -2.55 16.52 9.65
C ILE A 374 -2.64 16.58 11.18
N SER A 375 -3.23 17.64 11.69
CA SER A 375 -3.61 17.78 13.09
C SER A 375 -4.82 16.90 13.46
N ILE A 376 -5.03 16.72 14.75
CA ILE A 376 -6.16 15.95 15.29
C ILE A 376 -7.48 16.69 14.97
N GLU A 377 -7.47 18.02 15.03
CA GLU A 377 -8.62 18.87 14.71
C GLU A 377 -9.02 18.74 13.23
N GLU A 378 -8.06 18.74 12.32
CA GLU A 378 -8.30 18.48 10.90
C GLU A 378 -8.82 17.06 10.65
N ALA A 379 -8.24 16.06 11.31
CA ALA A 379 -8.67 14.66 11.23
C ALA A 379 -10.12 14.50 11.70
N ASN A 380 -10.50 15.10 12.83
CA ASN A 380 -11.86 15.08 13.34
C ASN A 380 -12.84 15.80 12.40
N THR A 381 -12.43 16.97 11.89
CA THR A 381 -13.26 17.78 10.97
C THR A 381 -13.56 17.00 9.69
N ILE A 382 -12.55 16.40 9.06
CA ILE A 382 -12.75 15.63 7.83
C ILE A 382 -13.51 14.33 8.09
N THR A 383 -13.32 13.71 9.28
CA THR A 383 -14.06 12.52 9.70
C THR A 383 -15.56 12.78 9.77
N ASP A 384 -16.00 13.88 10.39
CA ASP A 384 -17.42 14.27 10.45
C ASP A 384 -18.04 14.47 9.04
N MET A 385 -17.28 15.06 8.12
CA MET A 385 -17.71 15.19 6.72
C MET A 385 -17.81 13.83 6.01
N MET A 386 -16.85 12.93 6.26
CA MET A 386 -16.84 11.57 5.73
C MET A 386 -17.96 10.70 6.30
N ILE A 387 -18.33 10.88 7.58
CA ILE A 387 -19.53 10.26 8.17
C ILE A 387 -20.77 10.70 7.41
N SER A 388 -20.90 12.00 7.13
CA SER A 388 -22.05 12.54 6.40
C SER A 388 -22.19 11.96 4.98
N CYS A 389 -21.05 11.66 4.32
CA CYS A 389 -21.05 10.99 3.03
C CYS A 389 -21.68 9.59 3.09
N VAL A 390 -21.42 8.84 4.16
CA VAL A 390 -21.98 7.49 4.35
C VAL A 390 -23.38 7.56 4.94
N LEU A 391 -23.70 8.52 5.79
CA LEU A 391 -25.00 8.61 6.45
C LEU A 391 -26.12 9.05 5.50
N GLU A 392 -25.87 10.09 4.70
CA GLU A 392 -26.89 10.75 3.88
C GLU A 392 -26.43 11.08 2.45
N GLY A 393 -25.20 10.73 2.11
CA GLY A 393 -24.54 11.12 0.87
C GLY A 393 -24.44 10.01 -0.17
N THR A 394 -23.36 10.06 -0.96
CA THR A 394 -23.08 9.07 -2.00
C THR A 394 -22.62 7.72 -1.46
N GLY A 395 -22.23 7.64 -0.19
CA GLY A 395 -21.64 6.47 0.47
C GLY A 395 -22.61 5.56 1.21
N THR A 396 -23.93 5.79 1.13
CA THR A 396 -24.96 5.09 1.93
C THR A 396 -24.92 3.57 1.86
N ALA A 397 -24.51 3.00 0.73
CA ALA A 397 -24.36 1.55 0.58
C ALA A 397 -23.24 0.94 1.45
N ALA A 398 -22.40 1.75 2.10
CA ALA A 398 -21.34 1.31 3.02
C ALA A 398 -21.76 1.33 4.50
N GLN A 399 -23.00 1.74 4.81
CA GLN A 399 -23.51 1.79 6.18
C GLN A 399 -23.51 0.39 6.83
N ILE A 400 -23.17 0.35 8.13
CA ILE A 400 -23.20 -0.85 8.96
C ILE A 400 -24.14 -0.57 10.13
N TYR A 401 -25.08 -1.49 10.39
CA TYR A 401 -26.03 -1.30 11.48
C TYR A 401 -25.31 -1.24 12.83
N GLY A 402 -25.56 -0.17 13.59
CA GLY A 402 -24.98 0.05 14.92
C GLY A 402 -23.52 0.51 14.94
N ILE A 403 -22.91 0.77 13.77
CA ILE A 403 -21.51 1.20 13.66
C ILE A 403 -21.43 2.41 12.73
N GLU A 404 -20.94 3.55 13.22
CA GLU A 404 -20.67 4.70 12.34
C GLU A 404 -19.49 4.41 11.43
N VAL A 405 -19.68 4.67 10.14
CA VAL A 405 -18.66 4.48 9.10
C VAL A 405 -18.35 5.85 8.51
N ALA A 406 -17.07 6.21 8.48
CA ALA A 406 -16.59 7.38 7.77
C ALA A 406 -16.06 6.94 6.40
N GLY A 407 -16.49 7.58 5.32
CA GLY A 407 -15.98 7.24 4.00
C GLY A 407 -16.17 8.29 2.94
N LYS A 408 -15.57 8.04 1.77
CA LYS A 408 -15.73 8.83 0.56
C LYS A 408 -15.77 7.93 -0.64
N THR A 409 -16.81 8.07 -1.45
CA THR A 409 -16.88 7.44 -2.78
C THR A 409 -16.04 8.19 -3.81
N GLY A 410 -15.56 7.48 -4.82
CA GLY A 410 -14.94 8.06 -6.00
C GLY A 410 -15.49 7.44 -7.28
N THR A 411 -15.73 8.29 -8.26
CA THR A 411 -15.88 7.90 -9.66
C THR A 411 -14.76 8.60 -10.41
N ALA A 412 -13.99 7.85 -11.20
CA ALA A 412 -12.93 8.40 -12.02
C ALA A 412 -13.21 8.07 -13.48
N GLU A 413 -13.12 9.07 -14.34
CA GLU A 413 -13.44 8.91 -15.76
C GLU A 413 -12.30 8.16 -16.44
N ASN A 414 -12.65 7.15 -17.23
CA ASN A 414 -11.67 6.42 -18.01
C ASN A 414 -11.75 6.84 -19.48
N ALA A 415 -10.61 7.22 -20.06
CA ALA A 415 -10.54 7.65 -21.46
C ALA A 415 -10.92 6.54 -22.46
N THR A 416 -10.76 5.26 -22.09
CA THR A 416 -10.91 4.12 -23.00
C THR A 416 -11.98 3.11 -22.56
N GLY A 417 -12.82 3.46 -21.58
CA GLY A 417 -13.83 2.54 -21.07
C GLY A 417 -14.78 3.19 -20.06
N SER A 418 -15.49 2.34 -19.30
CA SER A 418 -16.32 2.81 -18.19
C SER A 418 -15.48 3.39 -17.06
N ASP A 419 -16.10 4.25 -16.27
CA ASP A 419 -15.47 4.87 -15.11
C ASP A 419 -14.91 3.83 -14.12
N HIS A 420 -13.86 4.19 -13.39
CA HIS A 420 -13.43 3.42 -12.23
C HIS A 420 -14.29 3.78 -11.03
N SER A 421 -14.60 2.78 -10.19
CA SER A 421 -15.31 2.98 -8.93
C SER A 421 -14.35 2.84 -7.76
N TRP A 422 -14.41 3.81 -6.86
CA TRP A 422 -13.58 3.90 -5.68
C TRP A 422 -14.41 4.05 -4.41
N PHE A 423 -13.89 3.52 -3.32
CA PHE A 423 -14.30 3.88 -1.97
C PHE A 423 -13.07 3.88 -1.08
N ILE A 424 -12.93 4.91 -0.24
CA ILE A 424 -12.02 4.90 0.90
C ILE A 424 -12.82 5.16 2.17
N GLY A 425 -12.41 4.59 3.29
CA GLY A 425 -13.09 4.84 4.55
C GLY A 425 -12.51 4.05 5.70
N PHE A 426 -13.14 4.18 6.85
CA PHE A 426 -12.77 3.47 8.06
C PHE A 426 -13.97 3.32 8.98
N ALA A 427 -13.87 2.32 9.86
CA ALA A 427 -14.88 2.04 10.86
C ALA A 427 -14.26 1.37 12.12
N PRO A 428 -14.91 1.52 13.28
CA PRO A 428 -15.93 2.53 13.55
C PRO A 428 -15.35 3.94 13.40
N ALA A 429 -16.17 4.97 13.18
CA ALA A 429 -15.67 6.34 13.05
C ALA A 429 -15.11 6.86 14.38
N GLU A 430 -15.73 6.47 15.50
CA GLU A 430 -15.17 6.63 16.84
C GLU A 430 -14.21 5.46 17.17
N ASN A 431 -13.02 5.75 17.67
CA ASN A 431 -11.97 4.76 17.97
C ASN A 431 -11.73 3.75 16.82
N PRO A 432 -11.29 4.22 15.63
CA PRO A 432 -11.19 3.39 14.43
C PRO A 432 -10.32 2.15 14.59
N LYS A 433 -10.82 1.02 14.07
CA LYS A 433 -10.10 -0.27 14.10
C LYS A 433 -9.63 -0.72 12.72
N VAL A 434 -10.36 -0.34 11.69
CA VAL A 434 -10.12 -0.80 10.32
C VAL A 434 -10.31 0.35 9.35
N ALA A 435 -9.33 0.59 8.50
CA ALA A 435 -9.44 1.43 7.32
C ALA A 435 -9.40 0.56 6.04
N ILE A 436 -10.02 1.04 4.97
CA ILE A 436 -10.20 0.31 3.73
C ILE A 436 -10.07 1.22 2.51
N ALA A 437 -9.53 0.66 1.43
CA ALA A 437 -9.73 1.17 0.08
C ALA A 437 -10.21 0.06 -0.85
N VAL A 438 -11.20 0.39 -1.68
CA VAL A 438 -11.73 -0.49 -2.73
C VAL A 438 -11.65 0.25 -4.06
N MET A 439 -11.12 -0.43 -5.08
CA MET A 439 -11.00 0.07 -6.44
C MET A 439 -11.52 -0.98 -7.41
N ILE A 440 -12.39 -0.57 -8.33
CA ILE A 440 -12.91 -1.42 -9.41
C ILE A 440 -12.64 -0.72 -10.73
N GLU A 441 -11.84 -1.37 -11.58
CA GLU A 441 -11.58 -0.93 -12.95
C GLU A 441 -12.83 -1.10 -13.81
N ASN A 442 -13.08 -0.13 -14.68
CA ASN A 442 -14.19 -0.15 -15.64
C ASN A 442 -15.52 -0.57 -15.00
N ALA A 443 -15.79 0.03 -13.84
CA ALA A 443 -17.05 -0.13 -13.16
C ALA A 443 -18.14 0.52 -14.00
N ASN A 444 -18.99 -0.31 -14.61
CA ASN A 444 -20.20 0.15 -15.32
C ASN A 444 -21.09 1.08 -14.46
N GLN A 445 -20.89 1.10 -13.14
CA GLN A 445 -21.51 2.01 -12.18
C GLN A 445 -20.48 2.54 -11.17
N GLY A 446 -20.28 3.86 -11.12
CA GLY A 446 -19.26 4.54 -10.30
C GLY A 446 -19.36 4.35 -8.79
N GLY A 447 -20.47 3.82 -8.27
CA GLY A 447 -20.67 3.53 -6.84
C GLY A 447 -20.45 2.07 -6.41
N SER A 448 -20.06 1.18 -7.32
CA SER A 448 -20.00 -0.27 -7.06
C SER A 448 -18.94 -0.72 -6.05
N ALA A 449 -17.93 0.11 -5.76
CA ALA A 449 -16.94 -0.13 -4.69
C ALA A 449 -17.53 0.04 -3.28
N THR A 450 -18.52 0.92 -3.12
CA THR A 450 -19.13 1.28 -1.83
C THR A 450 -19.77 0.09 -1.09
N PRO A 451 -20.67 -0.71 -1.69
CA PRO A 451 -21.24 -1.87 -1.00
C PRO A 451 -20.21 -2.98 -0.71
N ILE A 452 -19.13 -3.07 -1.49
CA ILE A 452 -18.03 -3.98 -1.20
C ILE A 452 -17.33 -3.53 0.08
N ALA A 453 -17.01 -2.25 0.18
CA ALA A 453 -16.33 -1.69 1.33
C ALA A 453 -17.14 -1.88 2.63
N GLY A 454 -18.45 -1.59 2.62
CA GLY A 454 -19.31 -1.78 3.80
C GLY A 454 -19.32 -3.22 4.31
N LYS A 455 -19.45 -4.20 3.41
CA LYS A 455 -19.46 -5.62 3.79
C LYS A 455 -18.10 -6.11 4.29
N VAL A 456 -17.00 -5.68 3.68
CA VAL A 456 -15.64 -6.04 4.12
C VAL A 456 -15.33 -5.39 5.46
N LEU A 457 -15.68 -4.11 5.66
CA LEU A 457 -15.56 -3.45 6.97
C LEU A 457 -16.37 -4.20 8.04
N GLN A 458 -17.62 -4.57 7.74
CA GLN A 458 -18.46 -5.32 8.67
C GLN A 458 -17.80 -6.64 9.09
N ALA A 459 -17.25 -7.40 8.14
CA ALA A 459 -16.56 -8.66 8.44
C ALA A 459 -15.27 -8.43 9.23
N ALA A 460 -14.45 -7.44 8.84
CA ALA A 460 -13.21 -7.12 9.55
C ALA A 460 -13.46 -6.68 11.00
N LEU A 461 -14.57 -6.01 11.27
CA LEU A 461 -14.94 -5.56 12.61
C LEU A 461 -15.38 -6.67 13.55
N GLN A 462 -15.82 -7.83 13.03
CA GLN A 462 -16.18 -8.99 13.88
C GLN A 462 -14.98 -9.51 14.68
N LYS A 463 -13.74 -9.22 14.26
CA LYS A 463 -12.52 -9.57 14.99
C LYS A 463 -12.33 -8.78 16.30
N TYR A 464 -13.00 -7.63 16.43
CA TYR A 464 -12.85 -6.71 17.56
C TYR A 464 -14.07 -6.70 18.49
N GLN A 465 -15.04 -7.59 18.25
CA GLN A 465 -16.20 -7.84 19.11
C GLN A 465 -15.94 -9.07 19.96
#